data_AF-A0A521FVF7-F1
#
_entry.id   AF-A0A521FVF7-F1
#
_cell.length_a   1.000
_cell.length_b   1.000
_cell.length_c   1.000
_cell.angle_alpha   90.00
_cell.angle_beta   90.00
_cell.angle_gamma   90.00
#
_symmetry.space_group_name_H-M   'P 1'
#
loop_
_entity.id
_entity.type
_entity.pdbx_description
1 polymer ?
#
loop_
_entity_poly.entity_id
_entity_poly.type
_entity_poly.pdbx_seq_one_letter_code
_entity_poly.pdbx_strand_id
1 'polypeptide(L)' 'MKIGALKENFEGEARVAITPSSAAHLKKLGHEVFVESGAGTRAGFSDGAYQAAGITVEPTAAALINDVDVVVKVRPPVEG' A
#
# COMPACT_ATOMS: atom_id res chain seq x y z
N MET A 1 12.13 7.46 -5.12
CA MET A 1 11.96 6.68 -3.87
C MET A 1 10.79 5.74 -4.05
N LYS A 2 10.92 4.53 -3.52
CA LYS A 2 9.90 3.49 -3.50
C LYS A 2 9.13 3.56 -2.19
N ILE A 3 7.80 3.70 -2.27
CA ILE A 3 6.92 3.88 -1.12
C ILE A 3 5.91 2.74 -1.11
N GLY A 4 5.83 2.01 0.01
CA GLY A 4 4.95 0.85 0.15
C GLY A 4 3.89 1.03 1.22
N ALA A 5 2.62 0.77 0.89
CA ALA A 5 1.54 0.67 1.88
C ALA A 5 1.23 -0.79 2.24
N LEU A 6 1.44 -1.15 3.51
CA LEU A 6 1.07 -2.46 4.03
C LEU A 6 -0.43 -2.56 4.30
N LYS A 7 -0.93 -3.80 4.31
CA LYS A 7 -2.27 -4.11 4.80
C LYS A 7 -2.34 -3.86 6.31
N GLU A 8 -3.47 -3.34 6.76
CA GLU A 8 -3.73 -3.18 8.20
C GLU A 8 -4.19 -4.52 8.79
N ASN A 9 -3.60 -4.88 9.93
CA ASN A 9 -3.86 -6.12 10.67
C ASN A 9 -4.55 -5.88 12.02
N PHE A 10 -4.80 -4.61 12.39
CA PHE A 10 -5.51 -4.26 13.61
C PHE A 10 -7.01 -4.52 13.45
N GLU A 11 -7.62 -5.14 14.47
CA GLU A 11 -9.05 -5.43 14.48
C GLU A 11 -9.87 -4.13 14.31
N GLY A 12 -10.85 -4.15 13.42
CA GLY A 12 -11.68 -2.98 13.12
C GLY A 12 -11.04 -1.94 12.20
N GLU A 13 -9.72 -1.95 11.95
CA GLU A 13 -9.08 -0.96 11.06
C GLU A 13 -9.36 -1.25 9.58
N ALA A 14 -10.25 -0.47 8.97
CA ALA A 14 -10.66 -0.64 7.58
C ALA A 14 -9.93 0.30 6.61
N ARG A 15 -9.16 1.28 7.11
CA ARG A 15 -8.47 2.26 6.26
C ARG A 15 -7.21 1.68 5.62
N VAL A 16 -6.71 2.37 4.62
CA VAL A 16 -5.43 2.09 3.95
C VAL A 16 -4.61 3.38 3.87
N ALA A 17 -3.29 3.27 4.01
CA ALA A 17 -2.40 4.44 4.04
C ALA A 17 -2.25 5.11 2.67
N ILE A 18 -2.47 4.37 1.57
CA ILE A 18 -2.39 4.87 0.19
C ILE A 18 -3.61 4.37 -0.59
N THR A 19 -4.34 5.31 -1.20
CA THR A 19 -5.43 5.04 -2.15
C THR A 19 -4.88 5.05 -3.59
N PRO A 20 -5.60 4.48 -4.58
CA PRO A 20 -5.20 4.58 -5.99
C PRO A 20 -5.01 6.04 -6.46
N SER A 21 -5.86 6.96 -5.97
CA SER A 21 -5.76 8.39 -6.30
C SER A 21 -4.50 9.03 -5.71
N SER A 22 -4.21 8.83 -4.42
CA SER A 22 -3.01 9.41 -3.79
C SER A 22 -1.73 8.82 -4.35
N ALA A 23 -1.72 7.53 -4.70
CA ALA A 23 -0.61 6.89 -5.38
C ALA A 23 -0.33 7.50 -6.77
N ALA A 24 -1.38 7.82 -7.54
CA ALA A 24 -1.21 8.50 -8.82
C ALA A 24 -0.53 9.89 -8.65
N HIS A 25 -0.81 10.60 -7.55
CA HIS A 25 -0.13 11.86 -7.24
C HIS A 25 1.35 11.64 -6.86
N LEU A 26 1.65 10.64 -6.02
CA LEU A 26 3.04 10.28 -5.68
C LEU A 26 3.85 9.89 -6.93
N LYS A 27 3.25 9.16 -7.86
CA LYS A 27 3.88 8.83 -9.15
C LYS A 27 4.20 10.05 -9.99
N LYS A 28 3.30 11.05 -10.04
CA LYS A 28 3.55 12.32 -10.75
C LYS A 28 4.74 13.09 -10.18
N LEU A 29 5.05 12.90 -8.90
CA LEU A 29 6.21 13.49 -8.23
C LEU A 29 7.50 12.67 -8.44
N GLY A 30 7.45 11.56 -9.18
CA GLY A 30 8.61 10.71 -9.48
C GLY A 30 8.86 9.59 -8.46
N HIS A 31 7.88 9.26 -7.62
CA HIS A 31 7.96 8.11 -6.71
C HIS A 31 7.40 6.85 -7.34
N GLU A 32 7.93 5.70 -6.95
CA GLU A 32 7.35 4.40 -7.25
C GLU A 32 6.47 3.99 -6.07
N VAL A 33 5.28 3.46 -6.35
CA VAL A 33 4.30 3.13 -5.31
C VAL A 33 3.99 1.63 -5.37
N PHE A 34 4.03 1.01 -4.21
CA PHE A 34 3.77 -0.40 -3.97
C PHE A 34 2.65 -0.53 -2.92
N VAL A 35 1.86 -1.57 -3.01
CA VAL A 35 0.86 -1.92 -1.98
C VAL A 35 0.87 -3.43 -1.74
N GLU A 36 0.62 -3.85 -0.52
CA GLU A 36 0.39 -5.26 -0.22
C GLU A 36 -0.96 -5.70 -0.79
N SER A 37 -1.02 -6.90 -1.35
CA SER A 37 -2.27 -7.50 -1.84
C SER A 37 -3.35 -7.49 -0.76
N GLY A 38 -4.51 -6.95 -1.12
CA GLY A 38 -5.66 -6.80 -0.25
C GLY A 38 -5.57 -5.66 0.76
N ALA A 39 -4.53 -4.81 0.74
CA ALA A 39 -4.39 -3.68 1.67
C ALA A 39 -5.57 -2.69 1.59
N GLY A 40 -6.06 -2.42 0.38
CA GLY A 40 -7.17 -1.49 0.15
C GLY A 40 -8.56 -2.12 0.22
N THR A 41 -8.68 -3.45 0.31
CA THR A 41 -9.98 -4.15 0.14
C THR A 41 -11.04 -3.66 1.13
N ARG A 42 -10.67 -3.52 2.41
CA ARG A 42 -11.59 -3.04 3.45
C ARG A 42 -11.90 -1.54 3.34
N ALA A 43 -11.07 -0.79 2.61
CA ALA A 43 -11.28 0.62 2.29
C ALA A 43 -12.06 0.82 0.98
N GLY A 44 -12.47 -0.25 0.29
CA GLY A 44 -13.19 -0.19 -0.97
C GLY A 44 -12.31 -0.11 -2.22
N PHE A 45 -11.01 -0.38 -2.12
CA PHE A 45 -10.08 -0.38 -3.25
C PHE A 45 -9.56 -1.80 -3.51
N SER A 46 -9.89 -2.37 -4.67
CA SER A 46 -9.37 -3.68 -5.07
C SER A 46 -7.92 -3.59 -5.57
N ASP A 47 -7.18 -4.69 -5.50
CA ASP A 47 -5.84 -4.80 -6.10
C ASP A 47 -5.84 -4.40 -7.59
N GLY A 48 -6.90 -4.76 -8.32
CA GLY A 48 -7.08 -4.34 -9.71
C GLY A 48 -7.20 -2.82 -9.89
N ALA A 49 -7.79 -2.09 -8.94
CA ALA A 49 -7.82 -0.63 -8.97
C ALA A 49 -6.42 -0.01 -8.77
N TYR A 50 -5.58 -0.65 -7.95
CA TYR A 50 -4.17 -0.25 -7.80
C TYR A 50 -3.38 -0.52 -9.08
N GLN A 51 -3.50 -1.73 -9.64
CA GLN A 51 -2.85 -2.11 -10.89
C GLN A 51 -3.28 -1.21 -12.06
N ALA A 52 -4.56 -0.85 -12.16
CA ALA A 52 -5.07 0.08 -13.17
C ALA A 52 -4.48 1.50 -13.04
N ALA A 53 -4.08 1.92 -11.84
CA ALA A 53 -3.31 3.15 -11.61
C ALA A 53 -1.78 2.97 -11.82
N GLY A 54 -1.36 1.78 -12.27
CA GLY A 54 0.03 1.40 -12.49
C GLY A 54 0.83 1.24 -11.21
N ILE A 55 0.18 0.85 -10.12
CA ILE A 55 0.81 0.63 -8.81
C ILE A 55 1.16 -0.85 -8.71
N THR A 56 2.37 -1.13 -8.21
CA THR A 56 2.81 -2.51 -7.99
C THR A 56 2.06 -3.10 -6.80
N VAL A 57 1.51 -4.30 -6.95
CA VAL A 57 0.84 -5.02 -5.87
C VAL A 57 1.73 -6.20 -5.48
N GLU A 58 2.30 -6.14 -4.29
CA GLU A 58 3.16 -7.18 -3.74
C GLU A 58 2.33 -8.25 -3.02
N PRO A 59 2.67 -9.55 -3.16
CA PRO A 59 1.84 -10.63 -2.65
C PRO A 59 1.87 -10.75 -1.12
N THR A 60 2.89 -10.21 -0.46
CA THR A 60 3.08 -10.31 0.99
C THR A 60 3.69 -9.04 1.57
N ALA A 61 3.48 -8.81 2.86
CA ALA A 61 4.13 -7.73 3.61
C ALA A 61 5.67 -7.79 3.50
N ALA A 62 6.24 -9.01 3.57
CA ALA A 62 7.69 -9.20 3.49
C ALA A 62 8.26 -8.81 2.11
N ALA A 63 7.57 -9.18 1.02
CA ALA A 63 7.96 -8.76 -0.33
C ALA A 63 7.94 -7.23 -0.45
N LEU A 64 6.87 -6.59 -0.01
CA LEU A 64 6.76 -5.13 -0.01
C LEU A 64 7.86 -4.45 0.80
N ILE A 65 8.13 -4.92 2.02
CA ILE A 65 9.17 -4.33 2.88
C ILE A 65 10.56 -4.43 2.23
N ASN A 66 10.86 -5.55 1.55
CA ASN A 66 12.14 -5.74 0.87
C ASN A 66 12.32 -4.83 -0.35
N ASP A 67 11.22 -4.44 -1.01
CA ASP A 67 11.26 -3.70 -2.26
C ASP A 67 11.19 -2.18 -2.11
N VAL A 68 10.86 -1.64 -0.92
CA VAL A 68 10.59 -0.21 -0.72
C VAL A 68 11.56 0.51 0.22
N ASP A 69 11.77 1.81 -0.03
CA ASP A 69 12.58 2.68 0.82
C ASP A 69 11.80 3.14 2.07
N VAL A 70 10.48 3.30 1.92
CA VAL A 70 9.58 3.84 2.95
C VAL A 70 8.33 2.99 3.04
N VAL A 71 8.02 2.52 4.25
CA VAL A 71 6.77 1.84 4.56
C VAL A 71 5.82 2.83 5.23
N VAL A 72 4.57 2.86 4.76
CA VAL A 72 3.50 3.65 5.36
C VAL A 72 2.38 2.75 5.87
N LYS A 73 1.85 3.10 7.04
CA LYS A 73 0.75 2.40 7.73
C LYS A 73 -0.21 3.40 8.35
N VAL A 74 -1.41 2.95 8.66
CA VAL A 74 -2.41 3.75 9.37
C VAL A 74 -2.19 3.64 10.88
N ARG A 75 -2.05 2.41 11.38
CA ARG A 75 -1.76 2.13 12.79
C ARG A 75 -0.26 1.98 13.00
N PRO A 76 0.24 2.18 14.24
CA PRO A 76 1.62 1.89 14.56
C PRO A 76 1.99 0.45 14.17
N PRO A 77 3.26 0.18 13.79
CA PRO A 77 3.72 -1.18 13.63
C PRO A 77 3.48 -2.00 14.89
N VAL A 78 3.07 -3.25 14.71
CA VAL A 78 3.02 -4.25 15.76
C VAL A 78 4.20 -5.20 15.57
N GLU A 79 4.69 -5.82 16.64
CA GLU A 79 5.64 -6.92 16.51
C GLU A 79 5.00 -8.03 15.65
N GLY A 80 5.80 -8.54 14.72
CA GLY A 80 5.47 -9.64 13.82
C GLY A 80 6.69 -10.55 13.68
#